data_AF-A0A8T4Q096-F1
#
_entry.id   AF-A0A8T4Q096-F1
#
_cell.length_a   1.000
_cell.length_b   1.000
_cell.length_c   1.000
_cell.angle_alpha   90.00
_cell.angle_beta   90.00
_cell.angle_gamma   90.00
#
_symmetry.space_group_name_H-M   'P 1'
#
loop_
_entity.id
_entity.type
_entity.pdbx_description
1 polymer ?
#
loop_
_entity_poly.entity_id
_entity_poly.type
_entity_poly.pdbx_seq_one_letter_code
_entity_poly.pdbx_strand_id
1 'polypeptide(L)'
;MQKQHNAEYFEAIIQIRPLNKEVIEYVFDLIKKRRDVFVSKTNFEKYGCDIYISDQRYAKSIGKRLKARFKGGILKKSMKLHSYSRIKSKKIYRVTICFRYENENQKDL
;
A
#
# COMPACT_ATOMS: atom_id res chain seq x y z
N MET A 1 -23.20 -13.02 4.66
CA MET A 1 -22.18 -13.79 3.91
C MET A 1 -20.81 -13.18 4.16
N GLN A 2 -19.95 -13.84 4.93
CA GLN A 2 -18.53 -13.49 4.97
C GLN A 2 -17.94 -13.85 3.60
N LYS A 3 -17.35 -12.86 2.90
CA LYS A 3 -16.68 -13.12 1.62
C LYS A 3 -15.51 -14.04 1.89
N GLN A 4 -15.47 -15.20 1.26
CA GLN A 4 -14.27 -16.04 1.16
C GLN A 4 -13.18 -15.17 0.55
N HIS A 5 -12.19 -14.81 1.36
CA HIS A 5 -11.04 -14.04 0.90
C HIS A 5 -10.16 -14.98 0.08
N ASN A 6 -10.12 -14.81 -1.24
CA ASN A 6 -9.00 -15.33 -2.02
C ASN A 6 -7.74 -14.70 -1.40
N ALA A 7 -6.89 -15.53 -0.79
CA ALA A 7 -5.70 -15.07 -0.07
C ALA A 7 -4.78 -14.20 -0.94
N GLU A 8 -4.88 -14.32 -2.27
CA GLU A 8 -4.10 -13.57 -3.25
C GLU A 8 -4.74 -12.26 -3.73
N TYR A 9 -5.99 -11.97 -3.37
CA TYR A 9 -6.70 -10.80 -3.91
C TYR A 9 -6.14 -9.48 -3.36
N PHE A 10 -5.87 -8.53 -4.26
CA PHE A 10 -5.52 -7.16 -3.90
C PHE A 10 -6.01 -6.15 -4.93
N GLU A 11 -6.26 -4.93 -4.47
CA GLU A 11 -6.61 -3.79 -5.30
C GLU A 11 -5.48 -2.76 -5.37
N ALA A 12 -4.59 -2.72 -4.38
CA ALA A 12 -3.48 -1.78 -4.36
C ALA A 12 -2.20 -2.37 -3.77
N ILE A 13 -1.09 -1.71 -4.08
CA ILE A 13 0.24 -1.98 -3.53
C ILE A 13 0.73 -0.70 -2.88
N ILE A 14 1.12 -0.77 -1.60
CA ILE A 14 1.83 0.29 -0.91
C ILE A 14 3.32 -0.07 -0.93
N GLN A 15 4.11 0.72 -1.63
CA GLN A 15 5.55 0.51 -1.77
C GLN A 15 6.29 1.53 -0.91
N ILE A 16 7.13 1.06 0.01
CA ILE A 16 7.99 1.89 0.86
C ILE A 16 9.42 1.79 0.33
N ARG A 17 10.07 2.94 0.10
CA ARG A 17 11.42 3.03 -0.49
C ARG A 17 12.23 4.16 0.18
N PRO A 18 13.50 3.94 0.59
CA PRO A 18 14.11 2.64 0.84
C PRO A 18 13.41 1.91 2.00
N LEU A 19 13.95 0.77 2.42
CA LEU A 19 13.38 0.02 3.55
C LEU A 19 13.42 0.89 4.81
N ASN A 20 12.27 1.12 5.43
CA ASN A 20 12.16 1.96 6.63
C ASN A 20 11.19 1.32 7.61
N LYS A 21 11.71 0.80 8.73
CA LYS A 21 10.92 0.08 9.73
C LYS A 21 9.80 0.94 10.34
N GLU A 22 10.10 2.19 10.70
CA GLU A 22 9.11 3.11 11.29
C GLU A 22 7.94 3.37 10.33
N VAL A 23 8.24 3.61 9.05
CA VAL A 23 7.20 3.82 8.04
C VAL A 23 6.35 2.56 7.85
N ILE A 24 7.00 1.39 7.80
CA ILE A 24 6.32 0.10 7.61
C ILE A 24 5.40 -0.20 8.80
N GLU A 25 5.89 -0.05 10.03
CA GLU A 25 5.12 -0.22 11.25
C GLU A 25 3.91 0.72 11.29
N TYR A 26 4.11 2.00 10.96
CA TYR A 26 3.01 2.96 10.87
C TYR A 26 1.93 2.55 9.86
N VAL A 27 2.32 2.00 8.69
CA VAL A 27 1.36 1.48 7.70
C VAL A 27 0.58 0.30 8.28
N PHE A 28 1.25 -0.66 8.90
CA PHE A 28 0.58 -1.81 9.51
C PHE A 28 -0.37 -1.41 10.65
N ASP A 29 0.00 -0.42 11.46
CA ASP A 29 -0.86 0.09 12.53
C ASP A 29 -2.11 0.78 12.01
N LEU A 30 -2.02 1.47 10.88
CA LEU A 30 -3.20 2.00 10.21
C LEU A 30 -4.10 0.85 9.72
N ILE A 31 -3.53 -0.14 9.05
CA ILE A 31 -4.28 -1.28 8.50
C ILE A 31 -4.98 -2.08 9.61
N LYS A 32 -4.29 -2.37 10.72
CA LYS A 32 -4.86 -3.10 11.87
C LYS A 32 -6.09 -2.42 12.48
N LYS A 33 -6.22 -1.10 12.34
CA LYS A 33 -7.40 -0.33 12.82
C LYS A 33 -8.65 -0.54 11.96
N ARG A 34 -8.55 -1.20 10.80
CA ARG A 34 -9.66 -1.46 9.87
C ARG A 34 -9.92 -2.97 9.79
N ARG A 35 -11.12 -3.39 10.19
CA ARG A 35 -11.55 -4.80 10.16
C ARG A 35 -11.95 -5.29 8.76
N ASP A 36 -12.26 -4.36 7.86
CA ASP A 36 -12.74 -4.60 6.50
C ASP A 36 -11.63 -4.60 5.43
N VAL A 37 -10.38 -4.36 5.85
CA VAL A 37 -9.21 -4.28 4.98
C VAL A 37 -8.20 -5.33 5.41
N PHE A 38 -7.64 -6.07 4.44
CA PHE A 38 -6.63 -7.09 4.70
C PHE A 38 -5.40 -6.91 3.82
N VAL A 39 -4.28 -7.43 4.30
CA VAL A 39 -3.04 -7.58 3.53
C VAL A 39 -3.01 -8.99 2.96
N SER A 40 -2.90 -9.12 1.65
CA SER A 40 -2.80 -10.43 0.98
C SER A 40 -1.37 -10.95 0.98
N LYS A 41 -0.40 -10.05 0.79
CA LYS A 41 1.02 -10.37 0.68
C LYS A 41 1.88 -9.21 1.13
N THR A 42 3.05 -9.51 1.69
CA THR A 42 4.11 -8.53 1.94
C THR A 42 5.41 -9.07 1.39
N ASN A 43 6.10 -8.28 0.58
CA ASN A 43 7.43 -8.61 0.05
C ASN A 43 8.45 -7.63 0.60
N PHE A 44 9.52 -8.17 1.17
CA PHE A 44 10.69 -7.40 1.59
C PHE A 44 11.80 -7.62 0.57
N GLU A 45 12.31 -6.52 0.06
CA GLU A 45 13.34 -6.47 -0.95
C GLU A 45 14.49 -5.60 -0.44
N LYS A 46 15.70 -5.79 -0.97
CA LYS A 46 16.88 -4.99 -0.58
C LYS A 46 16.64 -3.47 -0.66
N TYR A 47 15.78 -3.06 -1.58
CA TYR A 47 15.49 -1.66 -1.86
C TYR A 47 14.18 -1.15 -1.21
N GLY A 48 13.44 -1.99 -0.46
CA GLY A 48 12.23 -1.57 0.23
C GLY A 48 11.21 -2.67 0.50
N CYS A 49 9.96 -2.27 0.74
CA CYS A 49 8.87 -3.17 1.09
C CYS A 49 7.63 -2.92 0.24
N ASP A 50 6.96 -3.99 -0.20
CA ASP A 50 5.71 -3.94 -0.96
C ASP A 50 4.60 -4.65 -0.18
N ILE A 51 3.56 -3.88 0.18
CA ILE A 51 2.41 -4.34 0.95
C ILE A 51 1.19 -4.37 0.03
N TYR A 52 0.68 -5.57 -0.24
CA TYR A 52 -0.47 -5.79 -1.11
C TYR A 52 -1.75 -5.73 -0.28
N ILE A 53 -2.64 -4.80 -0.61
CA ILE A 53 -3.82 -4.46 0.19
C ILE A 53 -5.11 -4.56 -0.61
N SER A 54 -6.17 -5.00 0.06
CA SER A 54 -7.46 -5.29 -0.55
C SER A 54 -8.32 -4.09 -0.93
N ASP A 55 -7.98 -2.89 -0.44
CA ASP A 55 -8.77 -1.68 -0.67
C ASP A 55 -7.89 -0.55 -1.21
N GLN A 56 -8.11 -0.17 -2.47
CA GLN A 56 -7.35 0.89 -3.12
C GLN A 56 -7.66 2.30 -2.60
N ARG A 57 -8.86 2.54 -2.06
CA ARG A 57 -9.24 3.85 -1.50
C ARG A 57 -8.51 4.08 -0.20
N TYR A 58 -8.43 3.04 0.62
CA TYR A 58 -7.70 3.06 1.87
C TYR A 58 -6.19 3.19 1.64
N ALA A 59 -5.63 2.48 0.66
CA ALA A 59 -4.23 2.66 0.26
C ALA A 59 -3.90 4.13 -0.12
N LYS A 60 -4.79 4.79 -0.88
CA LYS A 60 -4.65 6.22 -1.22
C LYS A 60 -4.72 7.12 0.02
N SER A 61 -5.55 6.78 1.01
CA SER A 61 -5.63 7.49 2.30
C SER A 61 -4.35 7.32 3.11
N ILE A 62 -3.82 6.09 3.21
CA ILE A 62 -2.54 5.80 3.85
C ILE A 62 -1.44 6.65 3.22
N GLY A 63 -1.35 6.70 1.88
CA GLY A 63 -0.36 7.53 1.19
C GLY A 63 -0.43 9.02 1.58
N LYS A 64 -1.64 9.58 1.75
CA LYS A 64 -1.81 10.96 2.24
C LYS A 64 -1.35 11.12 3.69
N ARG A 65 -1.67 10.16 4.56
CA ARG A 65 -1.26 10.13 5.97
C ARG A 65 0.26 10.02 6.11
N LEU A 66 0.91 9.21 5.27
CA LEU A 66 2.37 9.11 5.19
C LEU A 66 3.01 10.46 4.89
N LYS A 67 2.55 11.17 3.85
CA LYS A 67 3.04 12.51 3.52
C LYS A 67 2.83 13.53 4.66
N ALA A 68 1.74 13.39 5.42
CA ALA A 68 1.46 14.27 6.55
C ALA A 68 2.36 13.99 7.76
N ARG A 69 2.61 12.71 8.07
CA ARG A 69 3.40 12.23 9.21
C ARG A 69 4.90 12.37 9.00
N PHE A 70 5.40 11.97 7.83
CA PHE A 70 6.82 11.92 7.48
C PHE A 70 7.13 13.09 6.54
N LYS A 71 7.52 14.22 7.14
CA LYS A 71 7.86 15.46 6.41
C LYS A 71 9.08 15.21 5.53
N GLY A 72 9.05 15.70 4.29
CA GLY A 72 10.09 15.45 3.29
C GLY A 72 9.85 14.19 2.43
N GLY A 73 8.89 13.33 2.80
CA GLY A 73 8.57 12.15 2.00
C GLY A 73 7.86 12.47 0.67
N ILE A 74 8.24 11.76 -0.39
CA ILE A 74 7.71 11.90 -1.74
C ILE A 74 6.70 10.79 -2.01
N LEU A 75 5.47 11.17 -2.37
CA LEU A 75 4.41 10.23 -2.72
C LEU A 75 4.19 10.19 -4.25
N LYS A 76 4.46 9.04 -4.87
CA LYS A 76 4.13 8.75 -6.27
C LYS A 76 2.95 7.80 -6.34
N LYS A 77 2.04 8.05 -7.29
CA LYS A 77 0.85 7.23 -7.53
C LYS A 77 0.84 6.78 -8.97
N SER A 78 0.55 5.52 -9.22
CA SER A 78 0.31 4.99 -10.56
C SER A 78 -0.85 4.00 -10.55
N MET A 79 -1.41 3.74 -11.73
CA MET A 79 -2.54 2.84 -11.90
C MET A 79 -2.31 1.97 -13.12
N LYS A 80 -2.61 0.68 -13.02
CA LYS A 80 -2.56 -0.27 -14.13
C LYS A 80 -3.95 -0.87 -14.34
N LEU A 81 -4.41 -0.92 -15.58
CA LEU A 81 -5.65 -1.62 -15.92
C LEU A 81 -5.47 -3.10 -15.59
N HIS A 82 -6.32 -3.63 -14.72
CA HIS A 82 -6.26 -5.03 -14.29
C HIS A 82 -7.29 -5.89 -15.04
N SER A 83 -8.52 -5.41 -15.14
CA SER A 83 -9.60 -6.13 -15.81
C SER A 83 -10.73 -5.17 -16.22
N TYR A 84 -11.76 -5.70 -16.87
CA TYR A 84 -12.97 -4.99 -17.23
C TYR A 84 -14.19 -5.73 -16.68
N SER A 85 -15.00 -5.07 -15.86
CA SER A 85 -16.28 -5.60 -15.40
C SER A 85 -17.31 -5.47 -16.51
N ARG A 86 -17.68 -6.59 -17.14
CA ARG A 86 -18.75 -6.63 -18.16
C ARG A 86 -20.11 -6.26 -17.58
N ILE A 87 -20.41 -6.72 -16.35
CA ILE A 87 -21.68 -6.44 -15.66
C ILE A 87 -21.86 -4.94 -15.40
N LYS A 88 -20.80 -4.25 -14.97
CA LYS A 88 -20.85 -2.82 -14.63
C LYS A 88 -20.35 -1.92 -15.76
N SER A 89 -19.98 -2.49 -16.90
CA SER A 89 -19.29 -1.82 -18.02
C SER A 89 -18.15 -0.89 -17.57
N LYS A 90 -17.34 -1.32 -16.60
CA LYS A 90 -16.34 -0.49 -15.92
C LYS A 90 -14.95 -1.13 -15.92
N LYS A 91 -13.93 -0.32 -16.18
CA LYS A 91 -12.52 -0.70 -16.04
C LYS A 91 -12.16 -0.85 -14.56
N ILE A 92 -11.52 -1.96 -14.21
CA ILE A 92 -10.99 -2.27 -12.88
C ILE A 92 -9.48 -2.04 -12.92
N TYR A 93 -8.99 -1.17 -12.06
CA TYR A 93 -7.58 -0.82 -11.97
C TYR A 93 -6.98 -1.36 -10.68
N ARG A 94 -5.69 -1.69 -10.74
CA ARG A 94 -4.83 -1.86 -9.58
C ARG A 94 -4.00 -0.60 -9.38
N VAL A 95 -3.90 -0.14 -8.14
CA VAL A 95 -3.24 1.13 -7.79
C VAL A 95 -1.92 0.86 -7.09
N THR A 96 -0.87 1.59 -7.46
CA THR A 96 0.38 1.58 -6.72
C THR A 96 0.58 2.93 -6.05
N ILE A 97 0.86 2.88 -4.75
CA ILE A 97 1.19 4.03 -3.90
C ILE A 97 2.64 3.85 -3.46
N CYS A 98 3.56 4.54 -4.10
CA CYS A 98 4.98 4.50 -3.76
C CYS A 98 5.33 5.70 -2.88
N PHE A 99 5.76 5.44 -1.65
CA PHE A 99 6.23 6.44 -0.71
C PHE A 99 7.75 6.33 -0.59
N ARG A 100 8.43 7.41 -0.96
CA ARG A 100 9.88 7.55 -0.87
C ARG A 100 10.24 8.43 0.30
N TYR A 101 10.98 7.91 1.27
CA TYR A 101 11.40 8.66 2.44
C TYR A 101 12.75 8.18 2.93
N GLU A 102 13.75 9.06 2.79
CA GLU A 102 15.09 8.89 3.31
C GLU A 102 15.20 9.73 4.58
N ASN A 103 15.49 9.09 5.71
CA ASN A 103 15.83 9.77 6.96
C ASN A 103 17.30 9.52 7.30
N GLU A 104 17.93 10.44 8.02
CA GLU A 104 19.35 10.31 8.39
C GLU A 104 19.62 9.05 9.23
N ASN A 105 18.61 8.57 9.97
CA ASN A 105 18.64 7.37 10.80
C ASN A 105 18.64 6.04 10.02
N GLN A 106 18.56 6.07 8.68
CA GLN A 106 18.64 4.86 7.83
C GLN A 106 20.07 4.40 7.55
N LYS A 107 21.10 5.13 7.98
CA LYS A 107 22.51 4.81 7.70
C LYS A 107 23.05 3.61 8.48
N ASP A 108 22.33 3.13 9.49
CA ASP A 108 22.84 2.15 10.46
C ASP A 108 22.12 0.78 10.44
N LEU A 109 21.49 0.40 9.31
CA LEU A 109 20.83 -0.90 9.13
C LEU A 109 21.62 -1.82 8.19
#